data_AF-A0A2H4ZYM9-F1
#
_entry.id   AF-A0A2H4ZYM9-F1
#
_cell.length_a   1.000
_cell.length_b   1.000
_cell.length_c   1.000
_cell.angle_alpha   90.00
_cell.angle_beta   90.00
_cell.angle_gamma   90.00
#
_symmetry.space_group_name_H-M   'P 1'
#
loop_
_entity.id
_entity.type
_entity.pdbx_description
1 polymer ?
#
loop_
_entity_poly.entity_id
_entity_poly.type
_entity_poly.pdbx_seq_one_letter_code
_entity_poly.pdbx_strand_id
1 'polypeptide(L)'
;MTNYGLVIDQERCIGCQACAVSCKQENNVPMGQFWNRVLTEGGDKIDTPSGGYPEDGGSGSLDMEYQPTACQHCENAPCVKVCPVNATYTRDDGIVEIDYDKCIGCRYCMAACPYNARVFNWDEPEQMPEEGTGDVAARPQGVVEKCTFCSHRVDEGLDPACVVNCPADARIFGDLDDEGSTVSKYINEYETDQLLEDRGTDPKTHYISGEMSPGRPQTSDKMESELDDVSPWSDGTEDVPSEAGGSDSSGSGGSHHSIEGDADPHVPAVGSGGDD
;
A
#
# COMPACT_ATOMS: atom_id res chain seq x y z
N MET A 1 10.56 23.35 0.29
CA MET A 1 11.10 21.99 0.11
C MET A 1 9.90 21.08 0.17
N THR A 2 9.83 20.09 -0.69
CA THR A 2 8.67 19.21 -0.81
C THR A 2 8.37 18.51 0.52
N ASN A 3 7.10 18.34 0.86
CA ASN A 3 6.69 17.68 2.10
C ASN A 3 5.86 16.45 1.75
N TYR A 4 6.50 15.28 1.68
CA TYR A 4 5.83 14.09 1.18
C TYR A 4 4.77 13.54 2.14
N GLY A 5 3.60 13.23 1.59
CA GLY A 5 2.49 12.61 2.29
C GLY A 5 1.78 11.55 1.45
N LEU A 6 0.83 10.88 2.09
CA LEU A 6 0.08 9.78 1.50
C LEU A 6 -1.41 9.95 1.81
N VAL A 7 -2.27 9.79 0.82
CA VAL A 7 -3.71 9.58 1.02
C VAL A 7 -4.02 8.10 0.76
N ILE A 8 -4.78 7.49 1.65
CA ILE A 8 -5.30 6.13 1.50
C ILE A 8 -6.83 6.21 1.46
N ASP A 9 -7.40 5.89 0.31
CA ASP A 9 -8.84 5.79 0.13
C ASP A 9 -9.32 4.41 0.64
N GLN A 10 -10.02 4.41 1.78
CA GLN A 10 -10.51 3.17 2.39
C GLN A 10 -11.71 2.60 1.61
N GLU A 11 -12.53 3.46 1.02
CA GLU A 11 -13.69 3.07 0.20
C GLU A 11 -13.26 2.32 -1.07
N ARG A 12 -12.07 2.62 -1.60
CA ARG A 12 -11.49 1.89 -2.74
C ARG A 12 -10.69 0.67 -2.33
N CYS A 13 -10.32 0.52 -1.06
CA CYS A 13 -9.44 -0.55 -0.65
C CYS A 13 -10.16 -1.92 -0.69
N ILE A 14 -9.75 -2.79 -1.61
CA ILE A 14 -10.33 -4.14 -1.74
C ILE A 14 -9.60 -5.23 -0.92
N GLY A 15 -8.73 -4.86 0.02
CA GLY A 15 -8.04 -5.83 0.87
C GLY A 15 -7.00 -6.74 0.20
N CYS A 16 -6.67 -6.54 -1.09
CA CYS A 16 -5.90 -7.49 -1.91
C CYS A 16 -4.45 -7.79 -1.46
N GLN A 17 -3.91 -7.12 -0.44
CA GLN A 17 -2.53 -7.25 0.06
C GLN A 17 -1.40 -6.93 -0.96
N ALA A 18 -1.71 -6.51 -2.19
CA ALA A 18 -0.69 -6.17 -3.20
C ALA A 18 0.31 -5.13 -2.68
N CYS A 19 -0.20 -4.08 -2.04
CA CYS A 19 0.64 -3.03 -1.43
C CYS A 19 1.60 -3.54 -0.33
N ALA A 20 1.23 -4.60 0.41
CA ALA A 20 2.08 -5.22 1.43
C ALA A 20 3.18 -6.06 0.77
N VAL A 21 2.81 -6.86 -0.23
CA VAL A 21 3.73 -7.72 -0.99
C VAL A 21 4.73 -6.89 -1.80
N SER A 22 4.28 -5.86 -2.52
CA SER A 22 5.15 -4.96 -3.30
C SER A 22 6.12 -4.21 -2.40
N CYS A 23 5.67 -3.72 -1.23
CA CYS A 23 6.57 -3.09 -0.26
C CYS A 23 7.66 -4.06 0.22
N LYS A 24 7.28 -5.31 0.49
CA LYS A 24 8.21 -6.36 0.92
C LYS A 24 9.27 -6.65 -0.14
N GLN A 25 8.83 -6.87 -1.39
CA GLN A 25 9.71 -7.16 -2.52
C GLN A 25 10.65 -5.99 -2.80
N GLU A 26 10.12 -4.79 -2.97
CA GLU A 26 10.87 -3.57 -3.30
C GLU A 26 11.94 -3.26 -2.25
N ASN A 27 11.58 -3.39 -0.96
CA ASN A 27 12.43 -2.94 0.13
C ASN A 27 13.25 -4.09 0.74
N ASN A 28 13.33 -5.28 0.14
CA ASN A 28 14.01 -6.46 0.72
C ASN A 28 13.64 -6.72 2.19
N VAL A 29 12.34 -6.60 2.52
CA VAL A 29 11.86 -6.79 3.90
C VAL A 29 11.90 -8.28 4.26
N PRO A 30 12.49 -8.66 5.40
CA PRO A 30 12.76 -10.07 5.72
C PRO A 30 11.49 -10.90 5.87
N MET A 31 11.59 -12.22 5.66
CA MET A 31 10.50 -13.17 5.88
C MET A 31 9.91 -13.04 7.29
N GLY A 32 8.59 -13.24 7.41
CA GLY A 32 7.86 -13.02 8.67
C GLY A 32 7.64 -11.56 9.06
N GLN A 33 8.21 -10.59 8.34
CA GLN A 33 8.01 -9.16 8.60
C GLN A 33 7.26 -8.44 7.47
N PHE A 34 6.51 -7.40 7.85
CA PHE A 34 5.76 -6.54 6.93
C PHE A 34 5.83 -5.08 7.42
N TRP A 35 6.33 -4.18 6.58
CA TRP A 35 6.31 -2.73 6.85
C TRP A 35 4.95 -2.09 6.58
N ASN A 36 4.21 -2.67 5.63
CA ASN A 36 2.88 -2.27 5.23
C ASN A 36 1.94 -3.46 5.43
N ARG A 37 0.85 -3.25 6.17
CA ARG A 37 -0.13 -4.28 6.56
C ARG A 37 -1.51 -3.83 6.13
N VAL A 38 -2.34 -4.72 5.62
CA VAL A 38 -3.78 -4.44 5.45
C VAL A 38 -4.53 -5.20 6.52
N LEU A 39 -5.06 -4.47 7.50
CA LEU A 39 -5.87 -5.00 8.58
C LEU A 39 -7.33 -5.07 8.12
N THR A 40 -8.11 -5.98 8.68
CA THR A 40 -9.55 -6.09 8.41
C THR A 40 -10.32 -5.73 9.67
N GLU A 41 -11.35 -4.89 9.54
CA GLU A 41 -12.25 -4.59 10.64
C GLU A 41 -13.29 -5.71 10.78
N GLY A 42 -13.20 -6.48 11.87
CA GLY A 42 -14.14 -7.58 12.14
C GLY A 42 -13.58 -8.73 12.97
N GLY A 43 -12.27 -8.82 13.14
CA GLY A 43 -11.65 -9.76 14.09
C GLY A 43 -10.14 -9.90 13.95
N ASP A 44 -9.57 -10.86 14.68
CA ASP A 44 -8.12 -11.07 14.75
C ASP A 44 -7.50 -11.75 13.51
N LYS A 45 -8.33 -12.15 12.53
CA LYS A 45 -7.89 -12.84 11.32
C LYS A 45 -8.13 -11.96 10.09
N ILE A 46 -7.22 -12.09 9.12
CA ILE A 46 -7.38 -11.50 7.79
C ILE A 46 -8.73 -11.92 7.20
N ASP A 47 -9.40 -10.98 6.54
CA ASP A 47 -10.68 -11.18 5.85
C ASP A 47 -11.84 -11.63 6.77
N THR A 48 -11.81 -11.20 8.03
CA THR A 48 -12.95 -11.38 8.95
C THR A 48 -13.88 -10.17 8.85
N PRO A 49 -15.13 -10.30 8.35
CA PRO A 49 -16.08 -9.20 8.30
C PRO A 49 -16.52 -8.77 9.70
N SER A 50 -16.87 -7.50 9.84
CA SER A 50 -17.59 -6.99 11.01
C SER A 50 -19.08 -7.35 10.94
N GLY A 51 -19.84 -7.05 12.00
CA GLY A 51 -21.28 -7.26 12.04
C GLY A 51 -21.72 -8.69 12.41
N GLY A 52 -23.01 -8.97 12.26
CA GLY A 52 -23.65 -10.23 12.67
C GLY A 52 -24.01 -11.13 11.50
N TYR A 53 -23.62 -12.42 11.60
CA TYR A 53 -24.11 -13.47 10.71
C TYR A 53 -25.56 -13.85 11.10
N PRO A 54 -26.52 -13.83 10.17
CA PRO A 54 -27.91 -14.17 10.47
C PRO A 54 -28.09 -15.69 10.54
N GLU A 55 -28.21 -16.25 11.75
CA GLU A 55 -28.40 -17.70 11.94
C GLU A 55 -29.72 -18.22 11.35
N ASP A 56 -30.71 -17.34 11.18
CA ASP A 56 -32.05 -17.63 10.65
C ASP A 56 -32.13 -17.53 9.11
N GLY A 57 -31.02 -17.21 8.44
CA GLY A 57 -30.98 -17.03 6.98
C GLY A 57 -31.58 -15.72 6.49
N GLY A 58 -31.79 -14.74 7.37
CA GLY A 58 -32.19 -13.39 7.00
C GLY A 58 -31.08 -12.56 6.34
N SER A 59 -31.32 -11.26 6.16
CA SER A 59 -30.28 -10.32 5.71
C SER A 59 -29.37 -9.97 6.90
N GLY A 60 -28.09 -10.33 6.80
CA GLY A 60 -27.08 -10.01 7.80
C GLY A 60 -26.65 -8.55 7.76
N SER A 61 -25.80 -8.17 8.72
CA SER A 61 -25.15 -6.84 8.75
C SER A 61 -23.65 -6.96 8.51
N LEU A 62 -23.22 -8.00 7.78
CA LEU A 62 -21.81 -8.26 7.54
C LEU A 62 -21.24 -7.18 6.64
N ASP A 63 -20.11 -6.63 7.03
CA ASP A 63 -19.43 -5.58 6.30
C ASP A 63 -17.91 -5.81 6.30
N MET A 64 -17.28 -5.50 5.18
CA MET A 64 -15.86 -5.72 4.96
C MET A 64 -15.16 -4.38 4.80
N GLU A 65 -14.47 -3.96 5.86
CA GLU A 65 -13.66 -2.76 5.85
C GLU A 65 -12.18 -3.10 6.07
N TYR A 66 -11.32 -2.36 5.38
CA TYR A 66 -9.88 -2.58 5.42
C TYR A 66 -9.17 -1.34 5.90
N GLN A 67 -8.17 -1.54 6.76
CA GLN A 67 -7.32 -0.50 7.31
C GLN A 67 -5.85 -0.76 6.90
N PRO A 68 -5.43 -0.28 5.71
CA PRO A 68 -4.04 -0.31 5.32
C PRO A 68 -3.19 0.57 6.24
N THR A 69 -2.24 -0.03 6.94
CA THR A 69 -1.44 0.61 7.98
C THR A 69 0.05 0.40 7.72
N ALA A 70 0.78 1.51 7.61
CA ALA A 70 2.24 1.55 7.52
C ALA A 70 2.79 2.63 8.47
N CYS A 71 4.07 3.00 8.33
CA CYS A 71 4.60 4.18 9.00
C CYS A 71 3.88 5.43 8.48
N GLN A 72 3.49 6.30 9.40
CA GLN A 72 2.70 7.50 9.11
C GLN A 72 3.58 8.74 8.84
N HIS A 73 4.92 8.59 8.89
CA HIS A 73 5.91 9.66 8.67
C HIS A 73 5.60 10.98 9.41
N CYS A 74 5.11 10.84 10.64
CA CYS A 74 4.71 11.92 11.56
C CYS A 74 5.61 13.16 11.50
N GLU A 75 5.03 14.35 11.38
CA GLU A 75 5.74 15.62 11.53
C GLU A 75 6.28 15.74 12.97
N ASN A 76 5.42 15.48 13.95
CA ASN A 76 5.80 15.42 15.35
C ASN A 76 6.20 13.98 15.76
N ALA A 77 7.21 13.41 15.11
CA ALA A 77 7.63 12.01 15.30
C ALA A 77 8.18 11.69 16.71
N PRO A 78 7.45 10.94 17.57
CA PRO A 78 7.95 10.56 18.90
C PRO A 78 9.13 9.59 18.79
N CYS A 79 9.11 8.74 17.77
CA CYS A 79 10.16 7.77 17.49
C CYS A 79 11.53 8.41 17.19
N VAL A 80 11.57 9.61 16.59
CA VAL A 80 12.77 10.42 16.38
C VAL A 80 13.30 10.95 17.72
N LYS A 81 12.41 11.53 18.53
CA LYS A 81 12.75 12.15 19.81
C LYS A 81 13.34 11.18 20.84
N VAL A 82 12.95 9.91 20.80
CA VAL A 82 13.39 8.91 21.80
C VAL A 82 14.66 8.16 21.40
N CYS A 83 15.20 8.38 20.20
CA CYS A 83 16.38 7.64 19.74
C CYS A 83 17.66 8.18 20.41
N PRO A 84 18.33 7.42 21.31
CA PRO A 84 19.46 7.93 22.08
C PRO A 84 20.73 8.19 21.25
N VAL A 85 20.78 7.65 20.03
CA VAL A 85 21.93 7.71 19.11
C VAL A 85 21.61 8.46 17.82
N ASN A 86 20.43 9.10 17.73
CA ASN A 86 19.95 9.81 16.53
C ASN A 86 20.01 8.94 15.26
N ALA A 87 19.74 7.64 15.38
CA ALA A 87 19.65 6.75 14.23
C ALA A 87 18.38 7.02 13.42
N THR A 88 17.29 7.48 14.03
CA THR A 88 16.09 7.89 13.28
C THR A 88 15.98 9.40 13.28
N TYR A 89 15.68 9.97 12.12
CA TYR A 89 15.70 11.41 11.85
C TYR A 89 14.64 11.76 10.81
N THR A 90 14.27 13.03 10.72
CA THR A 90 13.38 13.53 9.65
C THR A 90 14.26 14.17 8.57
N ARG A 91 14.08 13.74 7.33
CA ARG A 91 14.70 14.36 6.14
C ARG A 91 14.09 15.75 5.88
N ASP A 92 14.77 16.55 5.07
CA ASP A 92 14.28 17.90 4.70
C ASP A 92 12.97 17.86 3.89
N ASP A 93 12.67 16.71 3.28
CA ASP A 93 11.44 16.45 2.53
C ASP A 93 10.31 15.83 3.37
N GLY A 94 10.50 15.79 4.69
CA GLY A 94 9.50 15.29 5.62
C GLY A 94 9.51 13.77 5.84
N ILE A 95 10.29 13.00 5.09
CA ILE A 95 10.39 11.55 5.29
C ILE A 95 11.16 11.26 6.59
N VAL A 96 10.49 10.67 7.58
CA VAL A 96 11.16 10.05 8.73
C VAL A 96 11.96 8.85 8.25
N GLU A 97 13.27 8.77 8.51
CA GLU A 97 14.19 7.72 8.05
C GLU A 97 14.94 7.04 9.20
N ILE A 98 15.66 5.95 8.91
CA ILE A 98 16.56 5.27 9.85
C ILE A 98 17.92 5.08 9.19
N ASP A 99 18.95 5.62 9.81
CA ASP A 99 20.34 5.24 9.60
C ASP A 99 20.61 3.90 10.31
N TYR A 100 20.70 2.84 9.52
CA TYR A 100 20.86 1.49 10.02
C TYR A 100 22.23 1.27 10.68
N ASP A 101 23.28 1.99 10.26
CA ASP A 101 24.63 1.88 10.83
C ASP A 101 24.71 2.50 12.23
N LYS A 102 23.90 3.53 12.51
CA LYS A 102 23.77 4.12 13.84
C LYS A 102 22.84 3.35 14.76
N CYS A 103 22.00 2.47 14.24
CA CYS A 103 20.96 1.81 15.02
C CYS A 103 21.54 0.77 15.98
N ILE A 104 21.48 1.05 17.29
CA ILE A 104 21.98 0.13 18.34
C ILE A 104 20.95 -0.90 18.83
N GLY A 105 19.79 -1.02 18.18
CA GLY A 105 18.77 -2.02 18.53
C GLY A 105 18.09 -1.83 19.90
N CYS A 106 18.11 -0.62 20.48
CA CYS A 106 17.48 -0.37 21.79
C CYS A 106 15.94 -0.44 21.79
N ARG A 107 15.31 -0.34 20.61
CA ARG A 107 13.85 -0.48 20.38
C ARG A 107 12.93 0.55 21.06
N TYR A 108 13.48 1.61 21.67
CA TYR A 108 12.65 2.70 22.21
C TYR A 108 11.77 3.37 21.16
N CYS A 109 12.26 3.49 19.93
CA CYS A 109 11.46 4.02 18.81
C CYS A 109 10.23 3.15 18.48
N MET A 110 10.28 1.84 18.73
CA MET A 110 9.12 0.95 18.57
C MET A 110 8.10 1.21 19.68
N ALA A 111 8.55 1.26 20.94
CA ALA A 111 7.68 1.53 22.09
C ALA A 111 7.01 2.92 22.03
N ALA A 112 7.68 3.90 21.43
CA ALA A 112 7.16 5.25 21.28
C ALA A 112 6.22 5.42 20.08
N CYS A 113 6.17 4.48 19.14
CA CYS A 113 5.35 4.59 17.93
C CYS A 113 3.91 4.15 18.23
N PRO A 114 2.90 5.05 18.18
CA PRO A 114 1.52 4.69 18.53
C PRO A 114 0.86 3.76 17.49
N TYR A 115 1.44 3.66 16.29
CA TYR A 115 0.93 2.86 15.17
C TYR A 115 1.53 1.45 15.09
N ASN A 116 2.47 1.12 15.98
CA ASN A 116 3.26 -0.11 15.91
C ASN A 116 3.85 -0.36 14.51
N ALA A 117 4.35 0.69 13.85
CA ALA A 117 4.77 0.68 12.45
C ALA A 117 6.26 0.38 12.25
N ARG A 118 6.94 -0.09 13.29
CA ARG A 118 8.36 -0.41 13.30
C ARG A 118 8.53 -1.89 13.61
N VAL A 119 9.42 -2.55 12.87
CA VAL A 119 9.76 -3.96 13.05
C VAL A 119 11.23 -4.07 13.44
N PHE A 120 11.62 -5.18 14.05
CA PHE A 120 12.99 -5.39 14.53
C PHE A 120 13.53 -6.71 13.98
N ASN A 121 14.76 -6.66 13.48
CA ASN A 121 15.48 -7.85 13.02
C ASN A 121 16.05 -8.60 14.22
N TRP A 122 15.25 -9.51 14.77
CA TRP A 122 15.62 -10.34 15.91
C TRP A 122 16.73 -11.32 15.56
N ASP A 123 16.59 -11.95 14.40
CA ASP A 123 17.50 -12.97 13.86
C ASP A 123 18.15 -12.45 12.58
N GLU A 124 19.03 -13.27 12.00
CA GLU A 124 19.62 -12.97 10.69
C GLU A 124 18.49 -12.84 9.65
N PRO A 125 18.39 -11.69 8.95
CA PRO A 125 17.32 -11.46 8.00
C PRO A 125 17.33 -12.45 6.83
N GLU A 126 16.24 -13.22 6.70
CA GLU A 126 16.06 -14.17 5.60
C GLU A 126 15.20 -13.55 4.49
N GLN A 127 15.65 -13.65 3.22
CA GLN A 127 14.87 -13.34 2.03
C GLN A 127 14.60 -14.59 1.19
N MET A 128 13.60 -14.51 0.31
CA MET A 128 13.33 -15.54 -0.70
C MET A 128 13.03 -14.88 -2.04
N PRO A 129 13.90 -15.06 -3.07
CA PRO A 129 15.21 -15.74 -3.05
C PRO A 129 16.24 -15.09 -2.10
N GLU A 130 17.31 -15.84 -1.76
CA GLU A 130 18.35 -15.41 -0.79
C GLU A 130 19.06 -14.13 -1.23
N GLU A 131 19.25 -13.91 -2.53
CA GLU A 131 19.83 -12.68 -3.08
C GLU A 131 18.95 -11.42 -2.84
N GLY A 132 17.69 -11.60 -2.42
CA GLY A 132 16.70 -10.54 -2.36
C GLY A 132 16.13 -10.20 -3.74
N THR A 133 15.00 -9.49 -3.75
CA THR A 133 14.31 -9.04 -4.99
C THR A 133 14.23 -7.53 -5.11
N GLY A 134 14.61 -6.81 -4.06
CA GLY A 134 14.45 -5.37 -3.94
C GLY A 134 15.69 -4.59 -4.32
N ASP A 135 15.48 -3.30 -4.58
CA ASP A 135 16.50 -2.36 -5.03
C ASP A 135 17.33 -1.75 -3.89
N VAL A 136 17.06 -2.16 -2.65
CA VAL A 136 17.76 -1.71 -1.44
C VAL A 136 18.46 -2.87 -0.73
N ALA A 137 19.61 -2.60 -0.12
CA ALA A 137 20.33 -3.64 0.61
C ALA A 137 19.49 -4.24 1.75
N ALA A 138 19.67 -5.55 1.97
CA ALA A 138 19.21 -6.21 3.19
C ALA A 138 19.84 -5.55 4.41
N ARG A 139 19.04 -5.35 5.46
CA ARG A 139 19.55 -4.80 6.72
C ARG A 139 20.14 -5.91 7.58
N PRO A 140 21.07 -5.61 8.50
CA PRO A 140 21.63 -6.61 9.40
C PRO A 140 20.64 -7.00 10.52
N GLN A 141 20.97 -8.07 11.25
CA GLN A 141 20.36 -8.37 12.53
C GLN A 141 20.59 -7.22 13.53
N GLY A 142 19.63 -6.99 14.43
CA GLY A 142 19.79 -6.06 15.55
C GLY A 142 19.40 -4.62 15.24
N VAL A 143 18.86 -4.33 14.05
CA VAL A 143 18.35 -3.01 13.70
C VAL A 143 16.83 -2.98 13.61
N VAL A 144 16.27 -1.79 13.79
CA VAL A 144 14.85 -1.50 13.59
C VAL A 144 14.63 -1.06 12.15
N GLU A 145 13.55 -1.52 11.55
CA GLU A 145 13.10 -1.14 10.22
C GLU A 145 11.67 -0.58 10.23
N LYS A 146 11.29 0.11 9.15
CA LYS A 146 9.93 0.63 8.89
C LYS A 146 9.78 1.02 7.43
N CYS A 147 8.54 1.26 6.98
CA CYS A 147 8.27 1.98 5.73
C CYS A 147 9.06 3.29 5.66
N THR A 148 9.74 3.53 4.53
CA THR A 148 10.55 4.73 4.25
C THR A 148 9.91 5.62 3.18
N PHE A 149 8.60 5.43 2.88
CA PHE A 149 7.97 5.90 1.65
C PHE A 149 8.77 5.52 0.39
N CYS A 150 9.49 4.39 0.42
CA CYS A 150 10.41 3.98 -0.64
C CYS A 150 11.35 5.14 -1.03
N SER A 151 12.01 5.72 -0.03
CA SER A 151 12.93 6.86 -0.18
C SER A 151 13.89 6.72 -1.38
N HIS A 152 14.39 5.51 -1.65
CA HIS A 152 15.25 5.22 -2.80
C HIS A 152 14.58 5.46 -4.17
N ARG A 153 13.26 5.24 -4.28
CA ARG A 153 12.46 5.54 -5.48
C ARG A 153 12.16 7.04 -5.57
N VAL A 154 11.79 7.64 -4.45
CA VAL A 154 11.47 9.08 -4.37
C VAL A 154 12.68 9.93 -4.77
N ASP A 155 13.88 9.51 -4.36
CA ASP A 155 15.14 10.16 -4.75
C ASP A 155 15.41 10.09 -6.28
N GLU A 156 14.76 9.17 -6.99
CA GLU A 156 14.81 9.03 -8.45
C GLU A 156 13.60 9.66 -9.17
N GLY A 157 12.70 10.34 -8.44
CA GLY A 157 11.47 10.88 -9.02
C GLY A 157 10.45 9.79 -9.36
N LEU A 158 10.44 8.69 -8.61
CA LEU A 158 9.48 7.58 -8.78
C LEU A 158 8.58 7.44 -7.56
N ASP A 159 7.33 7.07 -7.79
CA ASP A 159 6.39 6.83 -6.69
C ASP A 159 6.68 5.56 -5.91
N PRO A 160 6.27 5.49 -4.62
CA PRO A 160 6.47 4.30 -3.81
C PRO A 160 5.84 3.05 -4.43
N ALA A 161 6.52 1.91 -4.34
CA ALA A 161 6.07 0.67 -4.98
C ALA A 161 4.67 0.21 -4.52
N CYS A 162 4.27 0.54 -3.29
CA CYS A 162 2.94 0.21 -2.76
C CYS A 162 1.81 1.07 -3.35
N VAL A 163 2.15 2.23 -3.93
CA VAL A 163 1.24 3.16 -4.61
C VAL A 163 1.06 2.67 -6.05
N VAL A 164 2.16 2.45 -6.78
CA VAL A 164 2.16 2.00 -8.18
C VAL A 164 1.45 0.65 -8.35
N ASN A 165 1.64 -0.28 -7.42
CA ASN A 165 1.06 -1.62 -7.52
C ASN A 165 -0.32 -1.76 -6.85
N CYS A 166 -1.00 -0.67 -6.51
CA CYS A 166 -2.34 -0.75 -5.95
C CYS A 166 -3.37 -0.92 -7.09
N PRO A 167 -3.98 -2.11 -7.28
CA PRO A 167 -4.89 -2.35 -8.41
C PRO A 167 -6.21 -1.58 -8.31
N ALA A 168 -6.53 -1.04 -7.13
CA ALA A 168 -7.71 -0.23 -6.89
C ALA A 168 -7.41 1.27 -6.89
N ASP A 169 -6.15 1.68 -7.09
CA ASP A 169 -5.73 3.09 -7.05
C ASP A 169 -6.13 3.79 -5.73
N ALA A 170 -6.13 3.03 -4.64
CA ALA A 170 -6.53 3.47 -3.31
C ALA A 170 -5.42 4.20 -2.55
N ARG A 171 -4.22 4.32 -3.12
CA ARG A 171 -3.05 4.96 -2.49
C ARG A 171 -2.57 6.06 -3.42
N ILE A 172 -2.40 7.26 -2.86
CA ILE A 172 -2.06 8.48 -3.61
C ILE A 172 -0.92 9.14 -2.85
N PHE A 173 0.18 9.43 -3.51
CA PHE A 173 1.41 9.93 -2.89
C PHE A 173 1.85 11.22 -3.59
N GLY A 174 2.38 12.17 -2.83
CA GLY A 174 2.73 13.47 -3.39
C GLY A 174 3.15 14.49 -2.33
N ASP A 175 3.32 15.73 -2.78
CA ASP A 175 3.72 16.87 -1.96
C ASP A 175 2.50 17.50 -1.28
N LEU A 176 2.47 17.48 0.05
CA LEU A 176 1.42 18.09 0.87
C LEU A 176 1.45 19.62 0.85
N ASP A 177 2.60 20.21 0.52
CA ASP A 177 2.76 21.67 0.51
C ASP A 177 2.43 22.26 -0.87
N ASP A 178 2.26 21.43 -1.91
CA ASP A 178 1.83 21.83 -3.24
C ASP A 178 0.31 21.66 -3.40
N GLU A 179 -0.43 22.78 -3.49
CA GLU A 179 -1.88 22.78 -3.72
C GLU A 179 -2.28 22.14 -5.07
N GLY A 180 -1.35 22.06 -6.02
CA GLY A 180 -1.55 21.41 -7.31
C GLY A 180 -1.44 19.89 -7.28
N SER A 181 -0.85 19.31 -6.23
CA SER A 181 -0.63 17.87 -6.12
C SER A 181 -1.94 17.10 -5.94
N THR A 182 -2.00 15.87 -6.43
CA THR A 182 -3.19 15.01 -6.26
C THR A 182 -3.50 14.77 -4.79
N VAL A 183 -2.48 14.55 -3.96
CA VAL A 183 -2.63 14.39 -2.50
C VAL A 183 -3.35 15.60 -1.89
N SER A 184 -2.87 16.82 -2.16
CA SER A 184 -3.46 18.05 -1.62
C SER A 184 -4.88 18.27 -2.13
N LYS A 185 -5.14 17.99 -3.40
CA LYS A 185 -6.49 18.06 -3.98
C LYS A 185 -7.45 17.10 -3.26
N TYR A 186 -7.04 15.86 -3.02
CA TYR A 186 -7.89 14.85 -2.39
C TYR A 186 -8.16 15.17 -0.93
N ILE A 187 -7.18 15.68 -0.19
CA ILE A 187 -7.37 16.15 1.19
C ILE A 187 -8.39 17.31 1.26
N ASN A 188 -8.41 18.19 0.25
CA ASN A 188 -9.33 19.33 0.20
C ASN A 188 -10.73 18.98 -0.33
N GLU A 189 -10.84 17.97 -1.19
CA GLU A 189 -12.10 17.57 -1.85
C GLU A 189 -12.90 16.53 -1.05
N TYR A 190 -12.22 15.60 -0.39
CA TYR A 190 -12.85 14.49 0.33
C TYR A 190 -12.78 14.67 1.85
N GLU A 191 -13.70 14.01 2.56
CA GLU A 191 -13.59 13.87 4.01
C GLU A 191 -12.39 12.98 4.33
N THR A 192 -11.41 13.56 5.05
CA THR A 192 -10.19 12.85 5.43
C THR A 192 -9.91 12.97 6.91
N ASP A 193 -9.42 11.87 7.48
CA ASP A 193 -8.99 11.80 8.87
C ASP A 193 -7.53 11.32 8.98
N GLN A 194 -6.90 11.61 10.11
CA GLN A 194 -5.60 11.06 10.46
C GLN A 194 -5.71 10.06 11.60
N LEU A 195 -4.89 9.01 11.60
CA LEU A 195 -4.95 8.01 12.66
C LEU A 195 -4.44 8.58 13.99
N LEU A 196 -5.21 8.37 15.05
CA LEU A 196 -4.85 8.67 16.44
C LEU A 196 -4.47 10.15 16.66
N GLU A 197 -5.28 11.08 16.15
CA GLU A 197 -5.07 12.53 16.27
C GLU A 197 -4.87 12.99 17.73
N ASP A 198 -5.52 12.31 18.67
CA ASP A 198 -5.41 12.56 20.12
C ASP A 198 -3.98 12.40 20.66
N ARG A 199 -3.08 11.75 19.89
CA ARG A 199 -1.66 11.57 20.23
C ARG A 199 -0.79 12.75 19.82
N GLY A 200 -1.32 13.70 19.04
CA GLY A 200 -0.62 14.91 18.62
C GLY A 200 0.68 14.62 17.88
N THR A 201 0.75 13.52 17.12
CA THR A 201 1.94 13.17 16.33
C THR A 201 1.95 13.78 14.94
N ASP A 202 0.85 14.41 14.52
CA ASP A 202 0.66 15.04 13.22
C ASP A 202 1.11 14.12 12.06
N PRO A 203 0.42 12.99 11.82
CA PRO A 203 0.68 12.10 10.70
C PRO A 203 0.78 12.82 9.36
N LYS A 204 1.50 12.24 8.40
CA LYS A 204 1.50 12.68 6.98
C LYS A 204 0.67 11.78 6.08
N THR A 205 0.00 10.80 6.68
CA THR A 205 -0.93 9.92 6.00
C THR A 205 -2.35 10.30 6.40
N HIS A 206 -3.18 10.52 5.38
CA HIS A 206 -4.59 10.83 5.49
C HIS A 206 -5.41 9.65 4.97
N TYR A 207 -6.57 9.43 5.56
CA TYR A 207 -7.48 8.35 5.20
C TYR A 207 -8.79 8.96 4.72
N ILE A 208 -9.23 8.60 3.51
CA ILE A 208 -10.58 8.95 3.05
C ILE A 208 -11.54 7.88 3.56
N SER A 209 -12.60 8.33 4.22
CA SER A 209 -13.76 7.53 4.60
C SER A 209 -15.03 8.19 4.07
N GLY A 210 -16.03 7.41 3.65
CA GLY A 210 -17.32 7.91 3.18
C GLY A 210 -17.48 7.83 1.66
N GLU A 211 -17.12 8.88 0.92
CA GLU A 211 -17.31 8.89 -0.55
C GLU A 211 -16.08 8.30 -1.26
N MET A 212 -16.31 7.25 -2.05
CA MET A 212 -15.29 6.64 -2.90
C MET A 212 -14.80 7.64 -3.96
N SER A 213 -13.50 7.95 -3.94
CA SER A 213 -12.88 8.80 -4.95
C SER A 213 -12.77 8.08 -6.31
N PRO A 214 -12.49 8.79 -7.43
CA PRO A 214 -12.20 8.12 -8.71
C PRO A 214 -10.89 7.30 -8.69
N GLY A 215 -10.10 7.38 -7.61
CA GLY A 215 -8.78 6.76 -7.48
C GLY A 215 -7.69 7.63 -8.10
N ARG A 216 -6.44 7.21 -7.91
CA ARG A 216 -5.26 7.85 -8.50
C ARG A 216 -5.34 7.97 -10.03
N PRO A 217 -5.17 9.18 -10.61
CA PRO A 217 -4.90 9.36 -12.03
C PRO A 217 -3.62 8.62 -12.48
N GLN A 218 -3.75 7.64 -13.38
CA GLN A 218 -2.60 6.94 -13.96
C GLN A 218 -2.13 7.69 -15.21
N THR A 219 -1.15 8.60 -15.07
CA THR A 219 -0.53 9.27 -16.22
C THR A 219 0.99 9.14 -16.14
N SER A 220 1.56 8.09 -16.74
CA SER A 220 3.01 7.84 -16.87
C SER A 220 3.81 7.52 -15.59
N ASP A 221 5.08 7.13 -15.76
CA ASP A 221 6.04 6.79 -14.69
C ASP A 221 6.53 8.00 -13.87
N LYS A 222 6.06 9.21 -14.20
CA LYS A 222 6.37 10.44 -13.46
C LYS A 222 5.58 10.48 -12.14
N MET A 223 6.17 11.03 -11.09
CA MET A 223 5.41 11.34 -9.86
C MET A 223 4.23 12.24 -10.22
N GLU A 224 3.13 12.15 -9.47
CA GLU A 224 1.99 13.04 -9.70
C GLU A 224 2.35 14.53 -9.58
N SER A 225 3.37 14.86 -8.77
CA SER A 225 3.94 16.20 -8.64
C SER A 225 4.72 16.68 -9.88
N GLU A 226 5.02 15.80 -10.83
CA GLU A 226 5.76 16.09 -12.07
C GLU A 226 4.86 16.08 -13.32
N LEU A 227 3.55 15.98 -13.12
CA LEU A 227 2.56 16.02 -14.19
C LEU A 227 2.11 17.46 -14.43
N ASP A 228 2.46 18.00 -15.60
CA ASP A 228 2.06 19.35 -16.00
C ASP A 228 0.53 19.49 -16.27
N ASP A 229 -0.22 18.39 -16.31
CA ASP A 229 -1.66 18.34 -16.57
C ASP A 229 -2.37 17.25 -15.72
N VAL A 230 -2.50 17.46 -14.41
CA VAL A 230 -3.45 16.67 -13.59
C VAL A 230 -4.82 17.35 -13.61
N SER A 231 -5.47 17.29 -14.78
CA SER A 231 -6.93 17.43 -14.85
C SER A 231 -7.54 16.04 -14.96
N PRO A 232 -8.12 15.51 -13.87
CA PRO A 232 -9.00 14.34 -13.97
C PRO A 232 -10.32 14.65 -14.73
N TRP A 233 -10.48 15.88 -15.24
CA TRP A 233 -11.73 16.42 -15.79
C TRP A 233 -11.56 16.97 -17.22
N SER A 234 -10.69 16.40 -18.05
CA SER A 234 -10.89 16.56 -19.49
C SER A 234 -12.13 15.75 -19.87
N ASP A 235 -13.25 16.45 -20.05
CA ASP A 235 -14.48 15.96 -20.66
C ASP A 235 -14.12 15.02 -21.81
N GLY A 236 -14.67 13.80 -21.80
CA GLY A 236 -14.25 12.64 -22.59
C GLY A 236 -14.42 12.81 -24.10
N THR A 237 -13.69 13.75 -24.67
CA THR A 237 -13.61 14.08 -26.09
C THR A 237 -12.18 14.54 -26.33
N GLU A 238 -11.51 13.98 -27.35
CA GLU A 238 -10.09 14.14 -27.70
C GLU A 238 -9.22 13.04 -27.05
N ASP A 239 -8.70 12.01 -27.72
CA ASP A 239 -8.60 11.66 -29.13
C ASP A 239 -8.70 10.13 -29.26
N VAL A 240 -9.78 9.62 -29.84
CA VAL A 240 -9.77 8.29 -30.44
C VAL A 240 -9.43 8.51 -31.92
N PRO A 241 -8.27 8.05 -32.43
CA PRO A 241 -7.99 8.14 -33.86
C PRO A 241 -9.06 7.35 -34.62
N SER A 242 -9.96 8.05 -35.29
CA SER A 242 -10.94 7.46 -36.19
C SER A 242 -10.23 7.13 -37.51
N GLU A 243 -9.80 5.89 -37.70
CA GLU A 243 -9.45 5.41 -39.03
C GLU A 243 -10.71 4.87 -39.72
N ALA A 244 -11.23 5.65 -40.67
CA ALA A 244 -12.25 5.24 -41.61
C ALA A 244 -11.69 5.19 -43.04
N GLY A 245 -11.82 4.01 -43.67
CA GLY A 245 -11.69 3.76 -45.12
C GLY A 245 -10.44 2.93 -45.47
N GLY A 246 -10.54 1.60 -45.63
CA GLY A 246 -11.00 0.90 -46.86
C GLY A 246 -9.78 0.53 -47.72
N SER A 247 -9.54 -0.65 -48.30
CA SER A 247 -10.38 -1.76 -48.76
C SER A 247 -9.49 -2.98 -49.13
N ASP A 248 -10.13 -4.16 -49.16
CA ASP A 248 -9.87 -5.34 -50.02
C ASP A 248 -8.73 -6.36 -49.77
N SER A 249 -9.19 -7.52 -49.27
CA SER A 249 -8.99 -8.88 -49.81
C SER A 249 -7.64 -9.60 -49.72
N SER A 250 -7.61 -10.71 -48.98
CA SER A 250 -7.40 -12.09 -49.49
C SER A 250 -7.19 -13.06 -48.32
N GLY A 251 -7.78 -14.25 -48.41
CA GLY A 251 -8.00 -15.16 -47.28
C GLY A 251 -6.93 -16.23 -47.03
N SER A 252 -7.19 -17.00 -45.96
CA SER A 252 -6.69 -18.34 -45.56
C SER A 252 -6.41 -18.29 -44.04
N GLY A 253 -6.75 -19.24 -43.17
CA GLY A 253 -7.48 -20.50 -43.22
C GLY A 253 -7.21 -21.25 -41.90
N GLY A 254 -8.25 -21.77 -41.23
CA GLY A 254 -8.17 -22.75 -40.11
C GLY A 254 -7.57 -22.23 -38.79
N SER A 255 -7.94 -22.67 -37.59
CA SER A 255 -8.85 -23.72 -37.13
C SER A 255 -9.14 -23.46 -35.64
N HIS A 256 -10.40 -23.33 -35.24
CA HIS A 256 -10.80 -23.43 -33.84
C HIS A 256 -10.70 -24.89 -33.40
N HIS A 257 -9.85 -25.18 -32.42
CA HIS A 257 -9.92 -26.42 -31.66
C HIS A 257 -10.76 -26.16 -30.41
N SER A 258 -11.98 -26.68 -30.41
CA SER A 258 -12.79 -26.82 -29.22
C SER A 258 -12.16 -27.89 -28.33
N ILE A 259 -11.82 -27.54 -27.08
CA ILE A 259 -11.47 -28.53 -26.06
C ILE A 259 -12.79 -29.00 -25.46
N GLU A 260 -13.29 -30.14 -25.96
CA GLU A 260 -14.24 -30.98 -25.23
C GLU A 260 -13.43 -31.85 -24.27
N GLY A 261 -13.68 -31.69 -22.97
CA GLY A 261 -13.05 -32.50 -21.93
C GLY A 261 -13.80 -32.33 -20.62
N ASP A 262 -14.49 -33.39 -20.21
CA ASP A 262 -15.18 -33.54 -18.93
C ASP A 262 -14.25 -33.22 -17.75
N ALA A 263 -14.45 -32.06 -17.12
CA ALA A 263 -13.86 -31.76 -15.83
C ALA A 263 -14.78 -32.28 -14.73
N ASP A 264 -14.49 -33.50 -14.26
CA ASP A 264 -15.08 -34.08 -13.06
C ASP A 264 -14.55 -33.33 -11.82
N PRO A 265 -15.37 -32.60 -11.05
CA PRO A 265 -14.90 -31.82 -9.92
C PRO A 265 -14.49 -32.75 -8.77
N HIS A 266 -13.20 -32.78 -8.49
CA HIS A 266 -12.63 -33.55 -7.37
C HIS A 266 -13.10 -32.96 -6.04
N VAL A 267 -14.13 -33.57 -5.44
CA VAL A 267 -14.54 -33.32 -4.05
C VAL A 267 -13.62 -34.15 -3.12
N PRO A 268 -12.94 -33.56 -2.12
CA PRO A 268 -12.18 -34.34 -1.16
C PRO A 268 -13.14 -35.15 -0.27
N ALA A 269 -12.96 -36.46 -0.24
CA ALA A 269 -13.72 -37.37 0.59
C ALA A 269 -13.50 -37.08 2.10
N VAL A 270 -14.61 -36.89 2.81
CA VAL A 270 -14.69 -36.97 4.27
C VAL A 270 -14.32 -38.39 4.71
N GLY A 271 -13.13 -38.52 5.31
CA GLY A 271 -12.68 -39.74 5.97
C GLY A 271 -13.30 -39.86 7.35
N SER A 272 -14.22 -40.80 7.49
CA SER A 272 -14.72 -41.33 8.76
C SER A 272 -13.69 -42.25 9.43
N GLY A 273 -13.49 -42.04 10.72
CA GLY A 273 -12.82 -42.94 11.65
C GLY A 273 -12.67 -42.20 12.98
N GLY A 274 -13.22 -42.63 14.11
CA GLY A 274 -13.76 -43.90 14.53
C GLY A 274 -13.42 -43.98 16.02
N ASP A 275 -14.44 -44.00 16.87
CA ASP A 275 -14.29 -44.20 18.31
C ASP A 275 -13.76 -45.62 18.60
N ASP A 276 -12.64 -45.69 19.32
CA ASP A 276 -12.28 -46.62 20.43
C ASP A 276 -10.76 -46.55 20.73
#